data_AF-A0A959GNC0-F1
#
_entry.id   AF-A0A959GNC0-F1
#
_cell.length_a   1.000
_cell.length_b   1.000
_cell.length_c   1.000
_cell.angle_alpha   90.00
_cell.angle_beta   90.00
_cell.angle_gamma   90.00
#
_symmetry.space_group_name_H-M   'P 1'
#
loop_
_entity.id
_entity.type
_entity.pdbx_description
1 polymer ?
#
loop_
_entity_poly.entity_id
_entity_poly.type
_entity_poly.pdbx_seq_one_letter_code
_entity_poly.pdbx_strand_id
1 'polypeptide(L)'
;GALSYEWDNGVGAVEDPTGLSAATYTLTITDANNCTFTETIMVEEPPAIELSMAEAIGASCNGAADGAIEVSASGGTGALSYAWDNGIGVVEDPAGLPAGAYTLTITDENSCTLTEAVTVTEPPAIDITQLETQGASCNGAADGSVAISASGGTGTLSYEWDNGIGAIE
;
A
#
# COMPACT_ATOMS: atom_id res chain seq x y z
N GLY A 1 -19.87 -56.50 -6.06
CA GLY A 1 -20.42 -56.08 -7.36
C GLY A 1 -19.72 -54.81 -7.78
N ALA A 2 -19.96 -54.31 -9.00
CA ALA A 2 -19.48 -52.99 -9.39
C ALA A 2 -20.11 -51.92 -8.48
N LEU A 3 -19.32 -50.88 -8.16
CA LEU A 3 -19.78 -49.68 -7.46
C LEU A 3 -19.94 -48.55 -8.48
N SER A 4 -20.90 -47.66 -8.27
CA SER A 4 -20.99 -46.37 -8.95
C SER A 4 -20.83 -45.23 -7.96
N TYR A 5 -20.17 -44.17 -8.39
CA TYR A 5 -19.88 -42.97 -7.59
C TYR A 5 -20.68 -41.80 -8.18
N GLU A 6 -21.18 -40.91 -7.34
CA GLU A 6 -21.87 -39.69 -7.76
C GLU A 6 -21.53 -38.56 -6.79
N TRP A 7 -21.03 -37.45 -7.33
CA TRP A 7 -20.69 -36.25 -6.56
C TRP A 7 -21.74 -35.16 -6.77
N ASP A 8 -22.13 -34.47 -5.69
CA ASP A 8 -23.14 -33.40 -5.70
C ASP A 8 -22.78 -32.17 -6.54
N ASN A 9 -21.49 -31.97 -6.81
CA ASN A 9 -20.96 -30.90 -7.65
C ASN A 9 -20.99 -31.23 -9.15
N GLY A 10 -21.48 -32.41 -9.56
CA GLY A 10 -21.59 -32.81 -10.95
C GLY A 10 -20.26 -33.16 -11.64
N VAL A 11 -19.19 -33.43 -10.88
CA VAL A 11 -17.86 -33.83 -11.43
C VAL A 11 -17.90 -35.23 -12.08
N GLY A 12 -19.04 -35.91 -12.02
CA GLY A 12 -19.33 -37.14 -12.75
C GLY A 12 -19.13 -38.40 -11.89
N ALA A 13 -19.22 -39.57 -12.53
CA ALA A 13 -19.18 -40.85 -11.85
C ALA A 13 -17.75 -41.43 -11.74
N VAL A 14 -16.85 -40.66 -11.14
CA VAL A 14 -15.45 -41.04 -10.90
C VAL A 14 -15.20 -41.33 -9.43
N GLU A 15 -14.35 -42.32 -9.17
CA GLU A 15 -13.92 -42.68 -7.82
C GLU A 15 -13.04 -41.56 -7.21
N ASP A 16 -12.06 -41.09 -7.98
CA ASP A 16 -11.09 -40.07 -7.54
C ASP A 16 -11.21 -38.79 -8.40
N PRO A 17 -12.11 -37.86 -8.07
CA PRO A 17 -12.17 -36.57 -8.76
C PRO A 17 -10.92 -35.72 -8.45
N THR A 18 -10.43 -34.99 -9.45
CA THR A 18 -9.29 -34.07 -9.32
C THR A 18 -9.68 -32.66 -9.75
N GLY A 19 -8.97 -31.63 -9.26
CA GLY A 19 -9.24 -30.23 -9.64
C GLY A 19 -10.46 -29.63 -8.95
N LEU A 20 -10.79 -30.11 -7.75
CA LEU A 20 -11.88 -29.60 -6.93
C LEU A 20 -11.49 -28.23 -6.33
N SER A 21 -12.43 -27.28 -6.33
CA SER A 21 -12.31 -26.06 -5.53
C SER A 21 -12.53 -26.36 -4.04
N ALA A 22 -12.15 -25.44 -3.16
CA ALA A 22 -12.51 -25.56 -1.74
C ALA A 22 -14.04 -25.48 -1.58
N ALA A 23 -14.61 -26.52 -0.99
CA ALA A 23 -16.04 -26.67 -0.71
C ALA A 23 -16.27 -27.94 0.12
N THR A 24 -17.49 -28.11 0.63
CA THR A 24 -17.96 -29.42 1.08
C THR A 24 -18.64 -30.13 -0.07
N TYR A 25 -18.22 -31.37 -0.33
CA TYR A 25 -18.74 -32.24 -1.36
C TYR A 25 -19.44 -33.43 -0.75
N THR A 26 -20.51 -33.88 -1.39
CA THR A 26 -21.26 -35.06 -0.99
C THR A 26 -21.05 -36.16 -2.02
N LEU A 27 -20.42 -37.27 -1.61
CA LEU A 27 -20.25 -38.47 -2.42
C LEU A 27 -21.37 -39.47 -2.10
N THR A 28 -22.07 -39.96 -3.12
CA THR A 28 -22.98 -41.11 -3.04
C THR A 28 -22.37 -42.30 -3.77
N ILE A 29 -22.23 -43.43 -3.07
CA ILE A 29 -21.78 -44.71 -3.61
C ILE A 29 -22.97 -45.64 -3.70
N THR A 30 -23.18 -46.28 -4.86
CA THR A 30 -24.25 -47.27 -5.05
C THR A 30 -23.65 -48.61 -5.48
N ASP A 31 -24.07 -49.71 -4.83
CA ASP A 31 -23.68 -51.07 -5.22
C ASP A 31 -24.60 -51.65 -6.30
N ALA A 32 -24.22 -52.81 -6.85
CA ALA A 32 -25.02 -53.51 -7.86
C ALA A 32 -26.42 -53.99 -7.39
N ASN A 33 -26.70 -53.97 -6.09
CA ASN A 33 -28.00 -54.30 -5.51
C ASN A 33 -28.84 -53.04 -5.20
N ASN A 34 -28.37 -51.85 -5.59
CA ASN A 34 -28.96 -50.54 -5.29
C ASN A 34 -28.91 -50.14 -3.81
N CYS A 35 -27.98 -50.68 -3.02
CA CYS A 35 -27.66 -50.15 -1.70
C CYS A 35 -26.80 -48.89 -1.86
N THR A 36 -27.19 -47.81 -1.17
CA THR A 36 -26.47 -46.53 -1.22
C THR A 36 -25.75 -46.22 0.09
N PHE A 37 -24.62 -45.53 -0.02
CA PHE A 37 -23.89 -44.92 1.09
C PHE A 37 -23.52 -43.49 0.71
N THR A 38 -23.61 -42.55 1.65
CA THR A 38 -23.31 -41.14 1.41
C THR A 38 -22.31 -40.64 2.43
N GLU A 39 -21.30 -39.91 1.96
CA GLU A 39 -20.25 -39.30 2.78
C GLU A 39 -20.07 -37.82 2.40
N THR A 40 -19.79 -36.96 3.38
CA THR A 40 -19.47 -35.55 3.15
C THR A 40 -17.97 -35.31 3.35
N ILE A 41 -17.32 -34.73 2.35
CA ILE A 41 -15.87 -34.48 2.32
C ILE A 41 -15.63 -32.99 2.18
N MET A 42 -14.85 -32.40 3.09
CA MET A 42 -14.45 -31.01 3.01
C MET A 42 -13.10 -30.89 2.32
N VAL A 43 -13.06 -30.08 1.26
CA VAL A 43 -11.82 -29.58 0.65
C VAL A 43 -11.60 -28.17 1.17
N GLU A 44 -10.52 -27.96 1.92
CA GLU A 44 -10.15 -26.66 2.50
C GLU A 44 -9.38 -25.80 1.49
N GLU A 45 -9.43 -24.48 1.67
CA GLU A 45 -8.51 -23.53 1.02
C GLU A 45 -7.52 -22.96 2.04
N PRO A 46 -6.31 -22.54 1.60
CA PRO A 46 -5.39 -21.81 2.45
C PRO A 46 -6.01 -20.50 2.97
N PRO A 47 -5.56 -19.96 4.11
CA PRO A 47 -5.94 -18.62 4.54
C PRO A 47 -5.63 -17.59 3.45
N ALA A 48 -6.55 -16.65 3.22
CA ALA A 48 -6.29 -15.54 2.31
C ALA A 48 -5.10 -14.69 2.82
N ILE A 49 -4.40 -14.02 1.90
CA ILE A 49 -3.43 -12.99 2.28
C ILE A 49 -4.22 -11.82 2.88
N GLU A 50 -3.84 -11.40 4.09
CA GLU A 50 -4.42 -10.26 4.78
C GLU A 50 -3.35 -9.21 5.08
N LEU A 51 -3.64 -7.96 4.71
CA LEU A 51 -2.81 -6.81 5.01
C LEU A 51 -3.32 -6.14 6.29
N SER A 52 -2.57 -6.29 7.38
CA SER A 52 -2.91 -5.70 8.68
C SER A 52 -2.48 -4.24 8.81
N MET A 53 -1.45 -3.82 8.06
CA MET A 53 -0.88 -2.49 8.12
C MET A 53 -0.18 -2.14 6.81
N ALA A 54 -0.35 -0.90 6.37
CA ALA A 54 0.41 -0.26 5.30
C ALA A 54 0.49 1.25 5.61
N GLU A 55 1.46 1.64 6.43
CA GLU A 55 1.61 3.01 6.93
C GLU A 55 2.67 3.77 6.14
N ALA A 56 2.32 4.94 5.62
CA ALA A 56 3.24 5.81 4.90
C ALA A 56 3.85 6.87 5.84
N ILE A 57 5.17 6.93 5.86
CA ILE A 57 5.94 8.01 6.49
C ILE A 57 6.26 9.04 5.40
N GLY A 58 5.69 10.24 5.53
CA GLY A 58 5.89 11.32 4.58
C GLY A 58 7.35 11.82 4.52
N ALA A 59 7.73 12.39 3.37
CA ALA A 59 9.03 13.03 3.21
C ALA A 59 9.15 14.26 4.13
N SER A 60 10.37 14.54 4.61
CA SER A 60 10.59 15.59 5.62
C SER A 60 10.42 17.01 5.06
N CYS A 61 10.66 17.20 3.76
CA CYS A 61 10.61 18.48 3.06
C CYS A 61 10.03 18.29 1.66
N ASN A 62 9.52 19.39 1.08
CA ASN A 62 9.11 19.37 -0.32
C ASN A 62 10.29 18.98 -1.23
N GLY A 63 10.10 17.93 -2.03
CA GLY A 63 11.11 17.38 -2.94
C GLY A 63 12.16 16.48 -2.27
N ALA A 64 12.05 16.20 -0.98
CA ALA A 64 12.92 15.23 -0.31
C ALA A 64 12.53 13.79 -0.69
N ALA A 65 13.52 12.89 -0.65
CA ALA A 65 13.35 11.46 -0.90
C ALA A 65 13.79 10.66 0.33
N ASP A 66 13.14 10.96 1.46
CA ASP A 66 13.40 10.35 2.77
C ASP A 66 12.14 9.78 3.43
N GLY A 67 11.03 9.70 2.69
CA GLY A 67 9.84 8.98 3.11
C GLY A 67 10.05 7.46 3.13
N ALA A 68 9.08 6.75 3.72
CA ALA A 68 9.11 5.29 3.82
C ALA A 68 7.69 4.72 3.89
N ILE A 69 7.56 3.40 3.73
CA ILE A 69 6.31 2.67 3.97
C ILE A 69 6.63 1.47 4.86
N GLU A 70 5.83 1.28 5.91
CA GLU A 70 5.89 0.13 6.80
C GLU A 70 4.69 -0.79 6.54
N VAL A 71 4.96 -2.09 6.38
CA VAL A 71 3.97 -3.10 5.99
C VAL A 71 3.92 -4.22 7.02
N SER A 72 2.72 -4.75 7.28
CA SER A 72 2.55 -6.02 7.99
C SER A 72 1.43 -6.81 7.34
N ALA A 73 1.74 -8.01 6.86
CA ALA A 73 0.80 -8.92 6.23
C ALA A 73 0.91 -10.35 6.80
N SER A 74 -0.16 -11.12 6.66
CA SER A 74 -0.22 -12.51 7.12
C SER A 74 -1.15 -13.36 6.24
N GLY A 75 -1.27 -14.65 6.54
CA GLY A 75 -2.04 -15.59 5.73
C GLY A 75 -1.29 -16.03 4.47
N GLY A 76 -2.02 -16.43 3.44
CA GLY A 76 -1.45 -17.07 2.25
C GLY A 76 -0.78 -18.41 2.55
N THR A 77 -0.08 -18.95 1.54
CA THR A 77 0.72 -20.17 1.65
C THR A 77 2.22 -19.85 1.56
N GLY A 78 2.98 -20.28 2.58
CA GLY A 78 4.43 -20.16 2.56
C GLY A 78 4.92 -18.72 2.78
N ALA A 79 6.11 -18.41 2.24
CA ALA A 79 6.67 -17.07 2.36
C ALA A 79 5.91 -16.05 1.47
N LEU A 80 5.65 -14.87 2.02
CA LEU A 80 5.11 -13.73 1.26
C LEU A 80 6.25 -12.95 0.59
N SER A 81 6.03 -12.55 -0.66
CA SER A 81 6.90 -11.65 -1.41
C SER A 81 6.20 -10.32 -1.64
N TYR A 82 6.95 -9.23 -1.51
CA TYR A 82 6.44 -7.86 -1.53
C TYR A 82 7.04 -7.11 -2.70
N ALA A 83 6.27 -6.92 -3.77
CA ALA A 83 6.73 -6.22 -4.96
C ALA A 83 6.09 -4.83 -5.05
N TRP A 84 6.93 -3.82 -5.19
CA TRP A 84 6.49 -2.44 -5.35
C TRP A 84 6.67 -1.98 -6.80
N ASP A 85 5.78 -1.07 -7.23
CA ASP A 85 5.90 -0.38 -8.50
C ASP A 85 7.04 0.67 -8.50
N ASN A 86 7.07 1.54 -9.52
CA ASN A 86 8.02 2.66 -9.64
C ASN A 86 9.51 2.28 -9.56
N GLY A 87 9.84 1.00 -9.81
CA GLY A 87 11.22 0.51 -9.84
C GLY A 87 11.84 0.25 -8.46
N ILE A 88 11.04 0.27 -7.38
CA ILE A 88 11.51 -0.03 -6.02
C ILE A 88 11.99 -1.49 -5.91
N GLY A 89 11.29 -2.43 -6.57
CA GLY A 89 11.65 -3.84 -6.57
C GLY A 89 10.98 -4.64 -5.46
N VAL A 90 11.67 -5.66 -4.95
CA VAL A 90 11.13 -6.61 -3.98
C VAL A 90 11.69 -6.35 -2.59
N VAL A 91 10.88 -5.73 -1.74
CA VAL A 91 11.20 -5.38 -0.35
C VAL A 91 9.90 -5.18 0.43
N GLU A 92 9.85 -5.62 1.69
CA GLU A 92 8.68 -5.45 2.56
C GLU A 92 8.46 -3.98 2.90
N ASP A 93 9.46 -3.36 3.53
CA ASP A 93 9.43 -1.96 3.98
C ASP A 93 10.38 -1.07 3.13
N PRO A 94 9.89 -0.41 2.07
CA PRO A 94 10.71 0.49 1.27
C PRO A 94 10.95 1.83 2.00
N ALA A 95 12.15 2.38 1.85
CA ALA A 95 12.55 3.67 2.40
C ALA A 95 13.34 4.50 1.37
N GLY A 96 13.53 5.79 1.64
CA GLY A 96 14.16 6.72 0.71
C GLY A 96 13.22 7.13 -0.43
N LEU A 97 11.93 7.22 -0.12
CA LEU A 97 10.88 7.47 -1.10
C LEU A 97 10.56 8.96 -1.21
N PRO A 98 10.47 9.52 -2.43
CA PRO A 98 9.82 10.81 -2.63
C PRO A 98 8.30 10.72 -2.39
N ALA A 99 7.64 11.86 -2.26
CA ALA A 99 6.18 11.89 -2.26
C ALA A 99 5.61 11.31 -3.56
N GLY A 100 4.56 10.51 -3.43
CA GLY A 100 4.00 9.77 -4.56
C GLY A 100 3.04 8.66 -4.12
N ALA A 101 2.34 8.10 -5.11
CA ALA A 101 1.54 6.90 -4.93
C ALA A 101 2.37 5.67 -5.31
N TYR A 102 2.33 4.66 -4.45
CA TYR A 102 3.04 3.40 -4.58
C TYR A 102 2.07 2.24 -4.47
N THR A 103 2.23 1.27 -5.35
CA THR A 103 1.37 0.08 -5.39
C THR A 103 2.17 -1.12 -4.91
N LEU A 104 1.73 -1.72 -3.80
CA LEU A 104 2.26 -2.98 -3.28
C LEU A 104 1.49 -4.14 -3.90
N THR A 105 2.20 -5.17 -4.35
CA THR A 105 1.66 -6.49 -4.66
C THR A 105 2.32 -7.52 -3.76
N ILE A 106 1.52 -8.14 -2.88
CA ILE A 106 1.93 -9.24 -2.02
C ILE A 106 1.58 -10.54 -2.73
N THR A 107 2.55 -11.44 -2.89
CA THR A 107 2.34 -12.75 -3.55
C THR A 107 2.84 -13.87 -2.65
N ASP A 108 2.03 -14.90 -2.47
CA ASP A 108 2.42 -16.13 -1.75
C ASP A 108 3.07 -17.17 -2.68
N GLU A 109 3.51 -18.31 -2.16
CA GLU A 109 4.19 -19.35 -2.94
C GLU A 109 3.28 -20.04 -3.98
N ASN A 110 1.96 -19.97 -3.78
CA ASN A 110 0.96 -20.51 -4.70
C ASN A 110 0.50 -19.49 -5.74
N SER A 111 1.15 -18.31 -5.81
CA SER A 111 0.82 -17.22 -6.72
C SER A 111 -0.54 -16.55 -6.43
N CYS A 112 -1.07 -16.70 -5.22
CA CYS A 112 -2.18 -15.86 -4.75
C CYS A 112 -1.65 -14.45 -4.50
N THR A 113 -2.44 -13.43 -4.86
CA THR A 113 -2.00 -12.02 -4.78
C THR A 113 -2.97 -11.12 -4.03
N LEU A 114 -2.44 -10.17 -3.28
CA LEU A 114 -3.15 -9.00 -2.74
C LEU A 114 -2.45 -7.73 -3.22
N THR A 115 -3.21 -6.70 -3.59
CA THR A 115 -2.68 -5.41 -4.03
C THR A 115 -3.22 -4.28 -3.16
N GLU A 116 -2.35 -3.36 -2.75
CA GLU A 116 -2.70 -2.17 -1.96
C GLU A 116 -2.01 -0.92 -2.52
N ALA A 117 -2.71 0.22 -2.51
CA ALA A 117 -2.14 1.51 -2.91
C ALA A 117 -1.85 2.37 -1.68
N VAL A 118 -0.62 2.84 -1.56
CA VAL A 118 -0.13 3.64 -0.43
C VAL A 118 0.40 4.98 -0.95
N THR A 119 0.07 6.08 -0.28
CA THR A 119 0.54 7.42 -0.68
C THR A 119 1.51 7.99 0.33
N VAL A 120 2.75 8.24 -0.09
CA VAL A 120 3.73 9.03 0.66
C VAL A 120 3.46 10.51 0.37
N THR A 121 3.30 11.30 1.44
CA THR A 121 3.03 12.74 1.35
C THR A 121 4.30 13.56 1.57
N GLU A 122 4.28 14.84 1.21
CA GLU A 122 5.31 15.82 1.54
C GLU A 122 4.69 17.16 1.95
N PRO A 123 5.43 18.01 2.67
CA PRO A 123 5.01 19.37 2.93
C PRO A 123 4.82 20.19 1.64
N PRO A 124 3.94 21.21 1.65
CA PRO A 124 3.85 22.17 0.55
C PRO A 124 5.19 22.86 0.31
N ALA A 125 5.50 23.20 -0.94
CA ALA A 125 6.64 24.05 -1.26
C ALA A 125 6.55 25.39 -0.52
N ILE A 126 7.69 25.93 -0.09
CA ILE A 126 7.75 27.29 0.45
C ILE A 126 7.50 28.26 -0.70
N ASP A 127 6.54 29.14 -0.52
CA ASP A 127 6.25 30.23 -1.45
C ASP A 127 6.37 31.58 -0.73
N ILE A 128 7.01 32.54 -1.40
CA ILE A 128 7.21 33.90 -0.88
C ILE A 128 6.41 34.86 -1.75
N THR A 129 5.40 35.48 -1.15
CA THR A 129 4.66 36.57 -1.78
C THR A 129 5.19 37.89 -1.24
N GLN A 130 5.82 38.70 -2.10
CA GLN A 130 6.16 40.09 -1.77
C GLN A 130 4.87 40.90 -1.74
N LEU A 131 4.58 41.53 -0.60
CA LEU A 131 3.33 42.25 -0.42
C LEU A 131 3.52 43.74 -0.69
N GLU A 132 4.59 44.37 -0.16
CA GLU A 132 4.81 45.82 -0.33
C GLU A 132 6.29 46.22 -0.28
N THR A 133 6.63 47.27 -1.03
CA THR A 133 7.93 47.96 -0.91
C THR A 133 7.70 49.47 -0.79
N GLN A 134 8.39 50.11 0.14
CA GLN A 134 8.45 51.56 0.25
C GLN A 134 9.88 52.03 -0.05
N GLY A 135 10.02 52.91 -1.03
CA GLY A 135 11.31 53.54 -1.33
C GLY A 135 11.69 54.56 -0.24
N ALA A 136 13.00 54.81 -0.10
CA ALA A 136 13.49 55.85 0.80
C ALA A 136 12.94 57.23 0.41
N SER A 137 12.61 58.05 1.40
CA SER A 137 11.94 59.34 1.17
C SER A 137 12.79 60.37 0.42
N CYS A 138 14.13 60.26 0.52
CA CYS A 138 15.10 61.19 -0.05
C CYS A 138 16.44 60.50 -0.36
N ASN A 139 17.29 61.14 -1.17
CA ASN A 139 18.65 60.68 -1.41
C ASN A 139 19.44 60.63 -0.09
N GLY A 140 19.91 59.44 0.29
CA GLY A 140 20.63 59.20 1.55
C GLY A 140 19.75 58.91 2.76
N ALA A 141 18.42 58.90 2.63
CA ALA A 141 17.52 58.45 3.70
C ALA A 141 17.53 56.91 3.82
N ALA A 142 17.39 56.41 5.04
CA ALA A 142 17.36 54.99 5.37
C ALA A 142 16.00 54.58 5.99
N ASP A 143 14.91 55.05 5.38
CA ASP A 143 13.53 54.90 5.85
C ASP A 143 12.64 54.07 4.88
N GLY A 144 13.24 53.45 3.87
CA GLY A 144 12.54 52.49 3.03
C GLY A 144 12.20 51.19 3.78
N SER A 145 11.24 50.43 3.27
CA SER A 145 10.81 49.16 3.88
C SER A 145 10.45 48.12 2.83
N VAL A 146 10.50 46.85 3.23
CA VAL A 146 10.01 45.71 2.46
C VAL A 146 9.15 44.86 3.39
N ALA A 147 7.96 44.49 2.91
CA ALA A 147 7.09 43.54 3.58
C ALA A 147 6.93 42.30 2.69
N ILE A 148 7.21 41.13 3.26
CA ILE A 148 7.00 39.83 2.63
C ILE A 148 6.02 39.02 3.47
N SER A 149 5.37 38.06 2.82
CA SER A 149 4.75 36.92 3.49
C SER A 149 5.30 35.65 2.86
N ALA A 150 5.63 34.66 3.69
CA ALA A 150 5.92 33.31 3.21
C ALA A 150 4.86 32.34 3.71
N SER A 151 4.60 31.30 2.93
CA SER A 151 3.69 30.21 3.28
C SER A 151 4.23 28.87 2.79
N GLY A 152 3.63 27.77 3.24
CA GLY A 152 4.11 26.42 2.94
C GLY A 152 5.24 25.97 3.85
N GLY A 153 6.04 25.00 3.38
CA GLY A 153 7.08 24.35 4.17
C GLY A 153 6.54 23.49 5.32
N THR A 154 7.42 23.15 6.25
CA THR A 154 7.12 22.43 7.49
C THR A 154 7.71 23.17 8.68
N GLY A 155 6.99 23.20 9.79
CA GLY A 155 7.42 23.89 11.00
C GLY A 155 7.47 25.42 10.87
N THR A 156 8.26 26.05 11.74
CA THR A 156 8.43 27.52 11.77
C THR A 156 9.44 27.97 10.72
N LEU A 157 9.03 28.92 9.87
CA LEU A 157 9.93 29.55 8.91
C LEU A 157 10.87 30.54 9.63
N SER A 158 12.15 30.50 9.30
CA SER A 158 13.15 31.46 9.76
C SER A 158 13.58 32.36 8.61
N TYR A 159 13.64 33.65 8.88
CA TYR A 159 13.99 34.67 7.89
C TYR A 159 15.37 35.25 8.21
N GLU A 160 16.23 35.34 7.20
CA GLU A 160 17.54 35.96 7.33
C GLU A 160 17.68 37.03 6.25
N TRP A 161 17.98 38.26 6.68
CA TRP A 161 18.17 39.39 5.79
C TRP A 161 19.66 39.75 5.74
N ASP A 162 20.25 39.73 4.54
CA ASP A 162 21.69 39.92 4.28
C ASP A 162 22.24 41.30 4.74
N ASN A 163 21.36 42.24 5.08
CA ASN A 163 21.71 43.57 5.57
C ASN A 163 21.65 43.73 7.10
N GLY A 164 21.52 42.64 7.87
CA GLY A 164 21.60 42.66 9.34
C GLY A 164 20.40 43.31 10.03
N ILE A 165 19.33 43.61 9.29
CA ILE A 165 18.03 43.97 9.85
C ILE A 165 17.41 42.66 10.31
N GLY A 166 17.61 42.31 11.59
CA GLY A 166 17.17 41.06 12.17
C GLY A 166 15.70 40.75 11.88
N ALA A 167 15.38 39.45 11.83
CA ALA A 167 14.04 38.94 11.60
C ALA A 167 13.02 39.65 12.51
N ILE A 168 11.97 40.21 11.90
CA ILE A 168 10.78 40.64 12.65
C ILE A 168 9.58 39.87 12.11
N GLU A 169 9.06 39.05 13.03
CA GLU A 169 7.82 38.24 13.09
C GLU A 169 7.70 36.98 12.22
#